data_AF-A0A554NE04-F1
#
_entry.id   AF-A0A554NE04-F1
#
_cell.length_a   1.000
_cell.length_b   1.000
_cell.length_c   1.000
_cell.angle_alpha   90.00
_cell.angle_beta   90.00
_cell.angle_gamma   90.00
#
_symmetry.space_group_name_H-M   'P 1'
#
loop_
_entity.id
_entity.type
_entity.pdbx_description
1 polymer ?
#
loop_
_entity_poly.entity_id
_entity_poly.type
_entity_poly.pdbx_seq_one_letter_code
_entity_poly.pdbx_strand_id
1 'polypeptide(L)'
;MSADDKYPAESGRRRFVKGVVGSATLAGIGTGSAVAVNTATSASGAGGGITQYFAIENTDGPAPRGMPQVPVEKNSDGELAGIWPDTVKDGVAVMELGGSTYSSAAFQYCGVQTYPGVDPGADQNNVFKAAASPPYDWQEDELEPGDPITADLFEDFEEWNGGIGKAGLGKPAMANWRSEDVEPASTIPVQVLRSPRIIEMREDPPEGIDGDWLRASTTEDGFMAWVDKCTHFCCVPAFKAYEGSAKFGGEDAVYCQCHQSVYDPHSIVRKSFVALPRPES
;
A
#
# COMPACT_ATOMS: atom_id res chain seq x y z
N MET A 1 -37.94 13.20 -37.35
CA MET A 1 -38.77 13.38 -36.15
C MET A 1 -38.75 12.05 -35.40
N SER A 2 -37.60 11.68 -34.83
CA SER A 2 -37.20 11.94 -33.42
C SER A 2 -37.80 10.86 -32.51
N ALA A 3 -37.16 9.69 -32.46
CA ALA A 3 -36.15 9.30 -31.47
C ALA A 3 -36.81 8.89 -30.15
N ASP A 4 -37.00 7.58 -30.00
CA ASP A 4 -37.40 6.92 -28.76
C ASP A 4 -36.42 7.29 -27.64
N ASP A 5 -36.94 8.06 -26.69
CA ASP A 5 -36.23 8.51 -25.50
C ASP A 5 -35.92 7.31 -24.61
N LYS A 6 -34.62 6.99 -24.49
CA LYS A 6 -34.08 5.88 -23.70
C LYS A 6 -33.96 6.20 -22.20
N TYR A 7 -34.69 7.20 -21.70
CA TYR A 7 -34.72 7.55 -20.28
C TYR A 7 -36.11 7.32 -19.68
N PRO A 8 -36.23 6.59 -18.56
CA PRO A 8 -37.50 6.51 -17.85
C PRO A 8 -37.88 7.87 -17.24
N ALA A 9 -39.18 8.13 -17.15
CA ALA A 9 -39.75 9.38 -16.67
C ALA A 9 -39.27 9.73 -15.24
N GLU A 10 -39.09 11.03 -15.00
CA GLU A 10 -38.65 11.58 -13.71
C GLU A 10 -39.69 11.33 -12.61
N SER A 11 -39.49 10.26 -11.84
CA SER A 11 -40.10 10.15 -10.51
C SER A 11 -39.16 9.44 -9.52
N GLY A 12 -38.71 10.19 -8.51
CA GLY A 12 -38.74 9.69 -7.14
C GLY A 12 -37.47 9.16 -6.47
N ARG A 13 -36.29 9.12 -7.09
CA ARG A 13 -35.02 8.80 -6.39
C ARG A 13 -33.81 9.60 -6.90
N ARG A 14 -33.78 10.89 -6.59
CA ARG A 14 -32.53 11.65 -6.51
C ARG A 14 -32.36 12.14 -5.08
N ARG A 15 -31.92 11.26 -4.19
CA ARG A 15 -31.28 11.69 -2.94
C ARG A 15 -29.78 11.79 -3.21
N PHE A 16 -29.38 13.04 -3.47
CA PHE A 16 -28.09 13.66 -3.16
C PHE A 16 -26.83 12.77 -3.22
N VAL A 17 -26.14 12.81 -4.38
CA VAL A 17 -24.67 12.73 -4.42
C VAL A 17 -24.17 14.11 -4.85
N LYS A 18 -24.15 15.03 -3.88
CA LYS A 18 -23.40 16.30 -3.93
C LYS A 18 -23.08 16.64 -2.48
N GLY A 19 -21.85 16.40 -2.07
CA GLY A 19 -21.44 16.69 -0.70
C GLY A 19 -20.06 16.19 -0.30
N VAL A 20 -19.06 16.27 -1.18
CA VAL A 20 -17.65 16.35 -0.74
C VAL A 20 -16.99 17.43 -1.59
N VAL A 21 -17.26 18.69 -1.23
CA VAL A 21 -16.44 19.84 -1.63
C VAL A 21 -15.76 20.30 -0.36
N GLY A 22 -14.45 20.46 -0.44
CA GLY A 22 -13.55 20.59 0.71
C GLY A 22 -13.84 21.76 1.65
N SER A 23 -13.51 21.53 2.92
CA SER A 23 -13.42 22.56 3.95
C SER A 23 -11.99 22.61 4.47
N ALA A 24 -11.08 23.14 3.66
CA ALA A 24 -9.84 23.70 4.20
C ALA A 24 -10.17 25.11 4.69
N THR A 25 -10.39 25.27 5.99
CA THR A 25 -10.30 26.59 6.63
C THR A 25 -9.76 26.41 8.05
N LEU A 26 -8.45 26.61 8.17
CA LEU A 26 -7.79 26.76 9.47
C LEU A 26 -7.79 28.26 9.80
N ALA A 27 -8.50 28.67 10.84
CA ALA A 27 -8.37 29.99 11.45
C ALA A 27 -8.73 29.97 12.94
N GLY A 28 -7.69 30.05 13.79
CA GLY A 28 -7.61 30.90 14.99
C GLY A 28 -8.62 30.75 16.15
N ILE A 29 -8.19 30.00 17.18
CA ILE A 29 -8.37 30.16 18.64
C ILE A 29 -9.69 30.77 19.20
N GLY A 30 -10.41 29.95 19.97
CA GLY A 30 -11.32 30.37 21.04
C GLY A 30 -11.59 29.22 22.02
N THR A 31 -11.12 29.33 23.26
CA THR A 31 -11.33 28.35 24.34
C THR A 31 -12.80 28.26 24.74
N GLY A 32 -13.43 27.12 24.48
CA GLY A 32 -14.79 26.83 24.96
C GLY A 32 -15.31 25.49 24.44
N SER A 33 -15.50 24.54 25.34
CA SER A 33 -15.88 23.15 25.09
C SER A 33 -17.18 22.98 24.28
N ALA A 34 -17.12 22.22 23.18
CA ALA A 34 -18.09 21.17 22.81
C ALA A 34 -17.66 20.49 21.50
N VAL A 35 -17.03 19.31 21.63
CA VAL A 35 -16.85 18.34 20.55
C VAL A 35 -18.24 17.78 20.21
N ALA A 36 -18.86 18.28 19.15
CA ALA A 36 -20.17 17.79 18.72
C ALA A 36 -20.39 17.96 17.22
N VAL A 37 -19.64 17.24 16.38
CA VAL A 37 -20.13 16.74 15.08
C VAL A 37 -19.15 15.73 14.48
N ASN A 38 -19.49 14.44 14.54
CA ASN A 38 -19.16 13.46 13.49
C ASN A 38 -19.88 12.09 13.68
N THR A 39 -21.12 12.08 14.20
CA THR A 39 -21.86 10.83 14.48
C THR A 39 -22.91 10.47 13.42
N ALA A 40 -23.08 11.28 12.37
CA ALA A 40 -24.18 11.07 11.41
C ALA A 40 -23.76 10.43 10.06
N THR A 41 -22.47 10.27 9.77
CA THR A 41 -21.98 9.74 8.49
C THR A 41 -20.72 8.88 8.56
N SER A 42 -20.13 8.70 9.75
CA SER A 42 -19.01 7.75 9.93
C SER A 42 -19.57 6.33 9.89
N ALA A 43 -19.01 5.48 9.03
CA ALA A 43 -19.29 4.05 9.09
C ALA A 43 -18.85 3.54 10.47
N SER A 44 -19.67 2.68 11.10
CA SER A 44 -19.34 2.02 12.36
C SER A 44 -18.19 1.01 12.15
N GLY A 45 -17.41 0.77 13.20
CA GLY A 45 -16.25 -0.12 13.16
C GLY A 45 -15.03 0.39 13.92
N ALA A 46 -14.00 -0.44 14.00
CA ALA A 46 -12.76 -0.13 14.70
C ALA A 46 -11.72 0.49 13.75
N GLY A 47 -11.06 1.55 14.19
CA GLY A 47 -10.13 2.30 13.34
C GLY A 47 -10.80 3.15 12.27
N GLY A 48 -10.09 3.38 11.16
CA GLY A 48 -10.50 4.31 10.11
C GLY A 48 -10.24 5.79 10.42
N GLY A 49 -10.80 6.67 9.58
CA GLY A 49 -10.65 8.12 9.71
C GLY A 49 -9.49 8.69 8.90
N ILE A 50 -9.19 9.98 9.10
CA ILE A 50 -8.11 10.64 8.34
C ILE A 50 -6.77 10.07 8.81
N THR A 51 -6.07 9.39 7.92
CA THR A 51 -4.80 8.73 8.18
C THR A 51 -3.72 9.34 7.31
N GLN A 52 -2.63 9.77 7.94
CA GLN A 52 -1.38 10.13 7.26
C GLN A 52 -0.55 8.86 7.05
N TYR A 53 0.13 8.75 5.92
CA TYR A 53 0.94 7.59 5.57
C TYR A 53 1.98 7.96 4.52
N PHE A 54 2.99 7.10 4.38
CA PHE A 54 3.99 7.16 3.32
C PHE A 54 3.70 6.09 2.28
N ALA A 55 3.95 6.42 1.01
CA ALA A 55 3.52 5.61 -0.11
C ALA A 55 4.48 5.73 -1.29
N ILE A 56 4.55 4.67 -2.10
CA ILE A 56 5.11 4.78 -3.44
C ILE A 56 4.21 5.68 -4.29
N GLU A 57 4.79 6.61 -5.02
CA GLU A 57 4.04 7.66 -5.70
C GLU A 57 3.22 7.09 -6.87
N ASN A 58 1.96 7.51 -6.98
CA ASN A 58 1.22 7.33 -8.23
C ASN A 58 1.64 8.44 -9.21
N THR A 59 2.20 8.05 -10.35
CA THR A 59 2.77 8.97 -11.34
C THR A 59 1.92 9.10 -12.60
N ASP A 60 1.05 8.12 -12.88
CA ASP A 60 0.11 8.18 -14.00
C ASP A 60 -1.14 7.30 -13.78
N GLY A 61 -2.16 7.52 -14.61
CA GLY A 61 -3.42 6.80 -14.63
C GLY A 61 -4.43 7.26 -13.57
N PRO A 62 -5.54 6.52 -13.38
CA PRO A 62 -6.70 7.01 -12.62
C PRO A 62 -6.63 6.79 -11.10
N ALA A 63 -5.56 6.20 -10.58
CA ALA A 63 -5.45 5.94 -9.14
C ALA A 63 -5.32 7.28 -8.38
N PRO A 64 -6.10 7.50 -7.32
CA PRO A 64 -6.15 8.82 -6.68
C PRO A 64 -4.95 9.09 -5.76
N ARG A 65 -4.13 8.09 -5.42
CA ARG A 65 -3.06 8.17 -4.43
C ARG A 65 -2.07 7.01 -4.54
N GLY A 66 -0.91 7.16 -3.90
CA GLY A 66 0.12 6.12 -3.80
C GLY A 66 -0.28 4.91 -2.96
N MET A 67 0.47 3.81 -3.11
CA MET A 67 0.28 2.58 -2.32
C MET A 67 1.09 2.63 -1.02
N PRO A 68 0.49 2.35 0.15
CA PRO A 68 1.16 2.48 1.44
C PRO A 68 2.40 1.61 1.56
N GLN A 69 3.51 2.20 2.01
CA GLN A 69 4.69 1.43 2.36
C GLN A 69 4.43 0.55 3.58
N VAL A 70 5.08 -0.62 3.57
CA VAL A 70 5.24 -1.50 4.72
C VAL A 70 6.71 -1.39 5.12
N PRO A 71 7.04 -0.79 6.27
CA PRO A 71 8.41 -0.77 6.78
C PRO A 71 8.98 -2.18 6.88
N VAL A 72 10.24 -2.39 6.46
CA VAL A 72 10.85 -3.72 6.36
C VAL A 72 11.99 -3.87 7.35
N GLU A 73 12.05 -5.04 7.99
CA GLU A 73 13.21 -5.51 8.74
C GLU A 73 13.66 -6.88 8.22
N LYS A 74 14.91 -7.24 8.56
CA LYS A 74 15.49 -8.55 8.30
C LYS A 74 15.77 -9.21 9.64
N ASN A 75 15.23 -10.40 9.87
CA ASN A 75 15.46 -11.13 11.12
C ASN A 75 16.83 -11.81 11.13
N SER A 76 17.17 -12.47 12.25
CA SER A 76 18.47 -13.15 12.42
C SER A 76 18.69 -14.30 11.45
N ASP A 77 17.63 -14.89 10.94
CA ASP A 77 17.67 -16.03 10.02
C ASP A 77 17.69 -15.56 8.53
N GLY A 78 17.70 -14.25 8.30
CA GLY A 78 17.72 -13.67 6.96
C GLY A 78 16.35 -13.54 6.30
N GLU A 79 15.27 -13.89 6.99
CA GLU A 79 13.90 -13.71 6.50
C GLU A 79 13.51 -12.22 6.55
N LEU A 80 12.77 -11.79 5.54
CA LEU A 80 12.24 -10.43 5.45
C LEU A 80 10.87 -10.36 6.13
N ALA A 81 10.70 -9.36 6.98
CA ALA A 81 9.46 -9.14 7.72
C ALA A 81 9.00 -7.68 7.62
N GLY A 82 7.68 -7.49 7.64
CA GLY A 82 7.08 -6.17 7.75
C GLY A 82 6.97 -5.75 9.21
N ILE A 83 7.39 -4.54 9.55
CA ILE A 83 7.24 -4.03 10.92
C ILE A 83 5.76 -3.75 11.18
N TRP A 84 5.22 -4.38 12.23
CA TRP A 84 3.87 -4.11 12.72
C TRP A 84 3.94 -3.24 13.98
N PRO A 85 3.13 -2.17 14.10
CA PRO A 85 3.14 -1.34 15.30
C PRO A 85 2.68 -2.10 16.55
N ASP A 86 3.24 -1.76 17.71
CA ASP A 86 3.05 -2.51 18.96
C ASP A 86 2.00 -1.90 19.92
N THR A 87 1.57 -0.67 19.69
CA THR A 87 0.66 0.04 20.59
C THR A 87 -0.73 0.20 19.96
N VAL A 88 -1.79 -0.26 20.62
CA VAL A 88 -3.16 -0.10 20.11
C VAL A 88 -3.79 1.19 20.64
N LYS A 89 -4.28 2.05 19.74
CA LYS A 89 -5.07 3.27 20.04
C LYS A 89 -6.27 3.35 19.11
N ASP A 90 -7.45 3.61 19.66
CA ASP A 90 -8.70 3.76 18.88
C ASP A 90 -8.95 2.63 17.86
N GLY A 91 -8.59 1.40 18.25
CA GLY A 91 -8.73 0.20 17.42
C GLY A 91 -7.68 0.02 16.32
N VAL A 92 -6.64 0.86 16.24
CA VAL A 92 -5.53 0.73 15.28
C VAL A 92 -4.20 0.54 15.99
N ALA A 93 -3.27 -0.18 15.35
CA ALA A 93 -1.91 -0.30 15.83
C ALA A 93 -1.14 0.96 15.41
N VAL A 94 -0.38 1.55 16.32
CA VAL A 94 0.43 2.74 16.10
C VAL A 94 1.80 2.62 16.77
N MET A 95 2.81 3.25 16.18
CA MET A 95 4.14 3.44 16.77
C MET A 95 4.79 4.68 16.17
N GLU A 96 5.85 5.18 16.79
CA GLU A 96 6.71 6.19 16.17
C GLU A 96 7.82 5.50 15.37
N LEU A 97 7.99 5.91 14.11
CA LEU A 97 9.00 5.37 13.21
C LEU A 97 9.54 6.50 12.33
N GLY A 98 10.86 6.68 12.29
CA GLY A 98 11.49 7.72 11.46
C GLY A 98 10.94 9.12 11.72
N GLY A 99 10.64 9.46 12.98
CA GLY A 99 10.09 10.77 13.35
C GLY A 99 8.62 11.01 12.96
N SER A 100 7.91 9.98 12.49
CA SER A 100 6.51 10.04 12.12
C SER A 100 5.69 8.94 12.80
N THR A 101 4.40 9.22 13.06
CA THR A 101 3.46 8.20 13.50
C THR A 101 3.18 7.22 12.36
N TYR A 102 3.62 5.97 12.52
CA TYR A 102 3.27 4.84 11.67
C TYR A 102 2.02 4.16 12.24
N SER A 103 1.00 3.96 11.39
CA SER A 103 -0.29 3.40 11.81
C SER A 103 -0.77 2.32 10.85
N SER A 104 -1.30 1.22 11.39
CA SER A 104 -1.94 0.17 10.59
C SER A 104 -3.22 0.62 9.89
N ALA A 105 -3.78 1.79 10.26
CA ALA A 105 -4.87 2.43 9.52
C ALA A 105 -4.49 2.73 8.06
N ALA A 106 -3.20 2.89 7.75
CA ALA A 106 -2.72 3.12 6.39
C ALA A 106 -3.10 1.97 5.44
N PHE A 107 -3.30 0.76 5.97
CA PHE A 107 -3.66 -0.43 5.21
C PHE A 107 -5.17 -0.63 5.09
N GLN A 108 -5.99 0.18 5.75
CA GLN A 108 -7.44 0.00 5.78
C GLN A 108 -8.13 0.65 4.57
N TYR A 109 -8.00 0.01 3.42
CA TYR A 109 -8.65 0.40 2.17
C TYR A 109 -8.87 -0.81 1.26
N CYS A 110 -9.72 -0.67 0.25
CA CYS A 110 -9.82 -1.66 -0.82
C CYS A 110 -10.15 -3.10 -0.38
N GLY A 111 -10.85 -3.26 0.75
CA GLY A 111 -11.18 -4.57 1.33
C GLY A 111 -10.13 -5.08 2.31
N VAL A 112 -8.92 -4.52 2.32
CA VAL A 112 -7.85 -4.90 3.24
C VAL A 112 -8.25 -4.66 4.69
N GLN A 113 -9.12 -3.68 4.96
CA GLN A 113 -9.68 -3.45 6.30
C GLN A 113 -10.50 -4.63 6.86
N THR A 114 -10.88 -5.61 6.04
CA THR A 114 -11.61 -6.81 6.49
C THR A 114 -10.69 -8.02 6.65
N TYR A 115 -9.40 -7.91 6.34
CA TYR A 115 -8.45 -9.01 6.45
C TYR A 115 -8.08 -9.23 7.93
N PRO A 116 -8.06 -10.49 8.41
CA PRO A 116 -7.68 -10.80 9.79
C PRO A 116 -6.33 -10.21 10.18
N GLY A 117 -5.36 -10.20 9.25
CA GLY A 117 -4.04 -9.63 9.45
C GLY A 117 -4.04 -8.14 9.81
N VAL A 118 -5.08 -7.37 9.50
CA VAL A 118 -5.11 -5.93 9.83
C VAL A 118 -5.60 -5.65 11.24
N ASP A 119 -6.17 -6.65 11.92
CA ASP A 119 -6.57 -6.52 13.30
C ASP A 119 -5.33 -6.49 14.23
N PRO A 120 -5.10 -5.42 15.01
CA PRO A 120 -3.99 -5.33 15.96
C PRO A 120 -4.02 -6.42 17.04
N GLY A 121 -5.19 -7.00 17.32
CA GLY A 121 -5.34 -8.11 18.26
C GLY A 121 -5.07 -9.49 17.67
N ALA A 122 -4.87 -9.61 16.36
CA ALA A 122 -4.64 -10.90 15.72
C ALA A 122 -3.22 -11.41 15.98
N ASP A 123 -3.13 -12.66 16.41
CA ASP A 123 -1.87 -13.40 16.52
C ASP A 123 -1.42 -13.81 15.12
N GLN A 124 -0.46 -13.08 14.57
CA GLN A 124 0.00 -13.20 13.19
C GLN A 124 1.49 -12.89 13.17
N ASN A 125 2.26 -13.70 12.44
CA ASN A 125 3.66 -13.37 12.20
C ASN A 125 3.77 -12.23 11.19
N ASN A 126 4.95 -11.62 11.16
CA ASN A 126 5.26 -10.50 10.29
C ASN A 126 6.18 -10.85 9.12
N VAL A 127 6.64 -12.10 9.01
CA VAL A 127 7.46 -12.60 7.90
C VAL A 127 6.63 -12.54 6.61
N PHE A 128 7.25 -12.06 5.55
CA PHE A 128 6.63 -12.10 4.22
C PHE A 128 6.67 -13.53 3.68
N LYS A 129 5.52 -14.03 3.25
CA LYS A 129 5.36 -15.39 2.70
C LYS A 129 5.09 -15.34 1.21
N ALA A 130 5.73 -16.19 0.40
CA ALA A 130 5.58 -16.19 -1.05
C ALA A 130 4.10 -16.26 -1.48
N ALA A 131 3.72 -15.39 -2.41
CA ALA A 131 2.38 -15.39 -2.98
C ALA A 131 2.14 -16.66 -3.83
N ALA A 132 0.88 -17.04 -4.02
CA ALA A 132 0.54 -18.30 -4.70
C ALA A 132 0.71 -18.28 -6.22
N SER A 133 0.77 -17.09 -6.83
CA SER A 133 0.89 -16.93 -8.29
C SER A 133 1.63 -15.63 -8.61
N PRO A 134 2.92 -15.54 -8.25
CA PRO A 134 3.73 -14.37 -8.58
C PRO A 134 3.97 -14.32 -10.10
N PRO A 135 3.98 -13.15 -10.75
CA PRO A 135 4.20 -13.02 -12.18
C PRO A 135 5.69 -13.13 -12.57
N TYR A 136 6.52 -13.72 -11.71
CA TYR A 136 7.97 -13.76 -11.87
C TYR A 136 8.44 -15.21 -11.93
N ASP A 137 8.95 -15.63 -13.09
CA ASP A 137 9.44 -17.00 -13.31
C ASP A 137 10.44 -17.43 -12.22
N TRP A 138 11.39 -16.55 -11.87
CA TRP A 138 12.37 -16.84 -10.83
C TRP A 138 11.74 -17.17 -9.47
N GLN A 139 10.61 -16.54 -9.15
CA GLN A 139 9.96 -16.73 -7.87
C GLN A 139 9.14 -18.04 -7.86
N GLU A 140 8.49 -18.37 -8.98
CA GLU A 140 7.78 -19.65 -9.13
C GLU A 140 8.73 -20.85 -9.17
N ASP A 141 9.93 -20.67 -9.74
CA ASP A 141 10.94 -21.74 -9.83
C ASP A 141 11.62 -22.05 -8.49
N GLU A 142 11.79 -21.04 -7.63
CA GLU A 142 12.57 -21.16 -6.39
C GLU A 142 11.72 -21.34 -5.12
N LEU A 143 10.44 -20.95 -5.13
CA LEU A 143 9.59 -20.93 -3.92
C LEU A 143 8.23 -21.58 -4.13
N GLU A 144 7.77 -22.31 -3.11
CA GLU A 144 6.38 -22.72 -2.99
C GLU A 144 5.53 -21.62 -2.32
N PRO A 145 4.22 -21.54 -2.62
CA PRO A 145 3.32 -20.62 -1.93
C PRO A 145 3.36 -20.81 -0.41
N GLY A 146 3.61 -19.74 0.34
CA GLY A 146 3.75 -19.80 1.80
C GLY A 146 5.19 -19.92 2.32
N ASP A 147 6.18 -20.14 1.44
CA ASP A 147 7.59 -20.14 1.84
C ASP A 147 8.01 -18.74 2.31
N PRO A 148 8.92 -18.63 3.32
CA PRO A 148 9.42 -17.34 3.75
C PRO A 148 10.24 -16.67 2.63
N ILE A 149 10.05 -15.36 2.45
CA ILE A 149 10.93 -14.57 1.59
C ILE A 149 12.20 -14.22 2.36
N THR A 150 13.35 -14.71 1.91
CA THR A 150 14.65 -14.45 2.52
C THR A 150 15.51 -13.50 1.66
N ALA A 151 16.47 -12.82 2.29
CA ALA A 151 17.26 -11.78 1.65
C ALA A 151 18.25 -12.33 0.59
N ASP A 152 18.73 -13.57 0.75
CA ASP A 152 19.66 -14.25 -0.17
C ASP A 152 19.04 -14.54 -1.54
N LEU A 153 17.72 -14.66 -1.62
CA LEU A 153 16.98 -14.76 -2.88
C LEU A 153 17.16 -13.54 -3.80
N PHE A 154 17.68 -12.44 -3.27
CA PHE A 154 17.88 -11.16 -3.97
C PHE A 154 19.36 -10.82 -4.15
N GLU A 155 20.29 -11.77 -4.13
CA GLU A 155 21.73 -11.48 -4.32
C GLU A 155 22.06 -10.87 -5.69
N ASP A 156 21.31 -11.22 -6.73
CA ASP A 156 21.49 -10.76 -8.12
C ASP A 156 20.73 -9.45 -8.46
N PHE A 157 20.19 -8.75 -7.46
CA PHE A 157 19.29 -7.59 -7.64
C PHE A 157 19.87 -6.43 -8.48
N GLU A 158 21.19 -6.26 -8.53
CA GLU A 158 21.86 -5.22 -9.32
C GLU A 158 21.84 -5.52 -10.83
N GLU A 159 21.74 -6.79 -11.21
CA GLU A 159 21.78 -7.25 -12.60
C GLU A 159 20.44 -7.79 -13.07
N TRP A 160 19.52 -8.12 -12.14
CA TRP A 160 18.24 -8.72 -12.44
C TRP A 160 17.44 -7.95 -13.49
N ASN A 161 16.86 -8.70 -14.43
CA ASN A 161 15.91 -8.19 -15.41
C ASN A 161 14.95 -9.31 -15.85
N GLY A 162 13.66 -9.18 -15.53
CA GLY A 162 12.59 -10.06 -15.99
C GLY A 162 12.16 -9.85 -17.46
N GLY A 163 13.01 -9.26 -18.31
CA GLY A 163 12.72 -8.98 -19.72
C GLY A 163 11.89 -7.72 -19.99
N ILE A 164 11.55 -6.95 -18.96
CA ILE A 164 10.67 -5.77 -19.06
C ILE A 164 11.45 -4.54 -18.60
N GLY A 165 11.44 -3.47 -19.41
CA GLY A 165 12.12 -2.21 -19.11
C GLY A 165 13.63 -2.36 -18.95
N LYS A 166 14.25 -1.49 -18.15
CA LYS A 166 15.69 -1.44 -17.87
C LYS A 166 16.10 -2.48 -16.84
N ALA A 167 17.28 -3.07 -17.05
CA ALA A 167 17.96 -3.90 -16.06
C ALA A 167 18.46 -3.07 -14.87
N GLY A 168 18.73 -3.73 -13.75
CA GLY A 168 19.39 -3.14 -12.58
C GLY A 168 18.55 -2.13 -11.80
N LEU A 169 17.22 -2.14 -11.98
CA LEU A 169 16.28 -1.39 -11.16
C LEU A 169 15.84 -2.13 -9.90
N GLY A 170 16.44 -3.29 -9.64
CA GLY A 170 16.13 -4.15 -8.51
C GLY A 170 15.31 -5.39 -8.88
N LYS A 171 15.35 -6.36 -7.97
CA LYS A 171 14.62 -7.63 -8.08
C LYS A 171 13.36 -7.60 -7.19
N PRO A 172 12.16 -7.81 -7.77
CA PRO A 172 10.91 -7.82 -7.01
C PRO A 172 10.45 -9.24 -6.65
N ALA A 173 9.77 -9.39 -5.52
CA ALA A 173 8.99 -10.56 -5.16
C ALA A 173 7.56 -10.16 -4.76
N MET A 174 6.57 -11.02 -5.03
CA MET A 174 5.22 -10.88 -4.49
C MET A 174 5.04 -11.78 -3.28
N ALA A 175 4.47 -11.22 -2.22
CA ALA A 175 4.28 -11.90 -0.95
C ALA A 175 2.90 -11.63 -0.36
N ASN A 176 2.58 -12.42 0.64
CA ASN A 176 1.51 -12.20 1.60
C ASN A 176 2.14 -11.82 2.94
N TRP A 177 1.45 -10.95 3.67
CA TRP A 177 1.86 -10.50 5.00
C TRP A 177 0.74 -10.75 5.99
N ARG A 178 1.11 -11.12 7.23
CA ARG A 178 0.19 -11.44 8.32
C ARG A 178 -0.88 -12.44 7.85
N SER A 179 -0.37 -13.59 7.38
CA SER A 179 -1.09 -14.63 6.64
C SER A 179 -1.20 -15.97 7.36
N GLU A 180 -0.78 -16.08 8.61
CA GLU A 180 -0.78 -17.32 9.38
C GLU A 180 -2.22 -17.76 9.67
N ASP A 181 -2.55 -18.99 9.26
CA ASP A 181 -3.91 -19.56 9.38
C ASP A 181 -5.01 -18.69 8.72
N VAL A 182 -4.65 -17.90 7.71
CA VAL A 182 -5.58 -17.06 6.94
C VAL A 182 -5.74 -17.62 5.53
N GLU A 183 -6.99 -17.70 5.06
CA GLU A 183 -7.29 -18.05 3.67
C GLU A 183 -6.54 -17.12 2.68
N PRO A 184 -5.94 -17.63 1.60
CA PRO A 184 -5.13 -16.81 0.68
C PRO A 184 -5.83 -15.56 0.11
N ALA A 185 -7.16 -15.58 0.00
CA ALA A 185 -7.94 -14.43 -0.48
C ALA A 185 -8.09 -13.30 0.55
N SER A 186 -7.71 -13.54 1.80
CA SER A 186 -7.88 -12.63 2.96
C SER A 186 -6.54 -12.25 3.61
N THR A 187 -5.42 -12.51 2.93
CA THR A 187 -4.08 -12.07 3.34
C THR A 187 -3.79 -10.68 2.80
N ILE A 188 -2.86 -9.95 3.44
CA ILE A 188 -2.44 -8.63 2.95
C ILE A 188 -1.41 -8.86 1.82
N PRO A 189 -1.71 -8.55 0.55
CA PRO A 189 -0.73 -8.69 -0.50
C PRO A 189 0.32 -7.59 -0.37
N VAL A 190 1.57 -7.97 -0.54
CA VAL A 190 2.73 -7.09 -0.44
C VAL A 190 3.65 -7.36 -1.61
N GLN A 191 4.25 -6.30 -2.14
CA GLN A 191 5.39 -6.44 -3.03
C GLN A 191 6.65 -6.01 -2.29
N VAL A 192 7.67 -6.87 -2.36
CA VAL A 192 9.00 -6.64 -1.82
C VAL A 192 9.94 -6.32 -2.98
N LEU A 193 10.79 -5.31 -2.82
CA LEU A 193 11.78 -4.91 -3.80
C LEU A 193 13.13 -4.71 -3.12
N ARG A 194 14.18 -5.35 -3.63
CA ARG A 194 15.56 -4.97 -3.35
C ARG A 194 16.12 -4.21 -4.55
N SER A 195 16.65 -3.01 -4.35
CA SER A 195 17.09 -2.15 -5.45
C SER A 195 18.30 -1.27 -5.08
N PRO A 196 19.28 -1.08 -5.99
CA PRO A 196 20.39 -0.14 -5.76
C PRO A 196 19.90 1.27 -5.49
N ARG A 197 18.84 1.70 -6.18
CA ARG A 197 18.19 3.00 -5.98
C ARG A 197 17.67 3.22 -4.55
N ILE A 198 17.26 2.16 -3.85
CA ILE A 198 16.78 2.31 -2.47
C ILE A 198 17.97 2.62 -1.55
N ILE A 199 19.12 2.01 -1.82
CA ILE A 199 20.39 2.31 -1.11
C ILE A 199 20.78 3.76 -1.37
N GLU A 200 20.81 4.17 -2.64
CA GLU A 200 21.13 5.56 -3.03
C GLU A 200 20.20 6.58 -2.35
N MET A 201 18.88 6.37 -2.41
CA MET A 201 17.92 7.27 -1.77
C MET A 201 18.08 7.29 -0.24
N ARG A 202 18.49 6.19 0.38
CA ARG A 202 18.72 6.12 1.84
C ARG A 202 19.93 6.96 2.25
N GLU A 203 20.99 6.92 1.44
CA GLU A 203 22.22 7.70 1.64
C GLU A 203 21.99 9.18 1.36
N ASP A 204 21.41 9.51 0.21
CA ASP A 204 21.10 10.87 -0.24
C ASP A 204 19.61 10.99 -0.62
N PRO A 205 18.72 11.22 0.38
CA PRO A 205 17.29 11.34 0.15
C PRO A 205 16.96 12.46 -0.84
N PRO A 206 16.19 12.15 -1.91
CA PRO A 206 15.72 13.17 -2.84
C PRO A 206 14.93 14.29 -2.15
N GLU A 207 14.98 15.49 -2.73
CA GLU A 207 14.22 16.63 -2.22
C GLU A 207 12.71 16.30 -2.11
N GLY A 208 12.11 16.62 -0.97
CA GLY A 208 10.70 16.35 -0.70
C GLY A 208 10.41 14.96 -0.15
N ILE A 209 11.39 14.06 -0.08
CA ILE A 209 11.30 12.78 0.62
C ILE A 209 11.77 12.94 2.07
N ASP A 210 11.01 12.36 3.00
CA ASP A 210 11.41 12.31 4.41
C ASP A 210 12.52 11.26 4.58
N GLY A 211 13.76 11.74 4.70
CA GLY A 211 14.93 10.87 4.83
C GLY A 211 14.96 10.06 6.13
N ASP A 212 14.35 10.55 7.21
CA ASP A 212 14.28 9.82 8.48
C ASP A 212 13.28 8.67 8.36
N TRP A 213 12.12 8.93 7.74
CA TRP A 213 11.19 7.87 7.38
C TRP A 213 11.82 6.84 6.46
N LEU A 214 12.49 7.27 5.39
CA LEU A 214 13.10 6.36 4.42
C LEU A 214 14.12 5.45 5.11
N ARG A 215 14.98 6.00 5.97
CA ARG A 215 15.97 5.21 6.72
C ARG A 215 15.35 4.26 7.75
N ALA A 216 14.21 4.62 8.31
CA ALA A 216 13.52 3.79 9.29
C ALA A 216 12.63 2.72 8.65
N SER A 217 12.17 2.92 7.41
CA SER A 217 11.23 2.04 6.72
C SER A 217 11.87 1.09 5.70
N THR A 218 13.11 1.34 5.31
CA THR A 218 13.89 0.45 4.44
C THR A 218 15.08 -0.15 5.17
N THR A 219 15.62 -1.23 4.64
CA THR A 219 16.86 -1.82 5.17
C THR A 219 18.09 -1.15 4.55
N GLU A 220 19.25 -1.27 5.22
CA GLU A 220 20.54 -0.78 4.69
C GLU A 220 20.93 -1.48 3.39
N ASP A 221 20.55 -2.76 3.24
CA ASP A 221 20.82 -3.57 2.05
C ASP A 221 19.84 -3.30 0.88
N GLY A 222 19.00 -2.26 1.01
CA GLY A 222 18.16 -1.76 -0.08
C GLY A 222 16.80 -2.43 -0.24
N PHE A 223 16.23 -3.03 0.82
CA PHE A 223 14.88 -3.60 0.77
C PHE A 223 13.80 -2.59 1.15
N MET A 224 12.71 -2.59 0.38
CA MET A 224 11.48 -1.85 0.63
C MET A 224 10.27 -2.76 0.32
N ALA A 225 9.14 -2.50 0.97
CA ALA A 225 7.88 -3.15 0.66
C ALA A 225 6.71 -2.18 0.68
N TRP A 226 5.60 -2.55 0.04
CA TRP A 226 4.33 -1.83 0.08
C TRP A 226 3.14 -2.78 0.00
N VAL A 227 1.98 -2.34 0.50
CA VAL A 227 0.72 -3.08 0.31
C VAL A 227 0.34 -3.01 -1.16
N ASP A 228 0.29 -4.16 -1.81
CA ASP A 228 0.16 -4.30 -3.25
C ASP A 228 -1.31 -4.32 -3.69
N LYS A 229 -2.00 -3.22 -3.37
CA LYS A 229 -3.40 -2.98 -3.73
C LYS A 229 -3.53 -1.62 -4.40
N CYS A 230 -3.82 -1.64 -5.70
CA CYS A 230 -4.06 -0.43 -6.46
C CYS A 230 -5.18 0.39 -5.81
N THR A 231 -4.94 1.68 -5.62
CA THR A 231 -5.83 2.56 -4.85
C THR A 231 -7.04 3.03 -5.66
N HIS A 232 -7.15 2.65 -6.93
CA HIS A 232 -8.30 2.90 -7.80
C HIS A 232 -9.44 1.90 -7.53
N PHE A 233 -9.31 0.67 -8.04
CA PHE A 233 -10.29 -0.40 -7.90
C PHE A 233 -9.65 -1.73 -7.45
N CYS A 234 -8.64 -1.63 -6.58
CA CYS A 234 -8.23 -2.71 -5.68
C CYS A 234 -7.65 -3.97 -6.35
N CYS A 235 -7.32 -3.90 -7.64
CA CYS A 235 -6.49 -4.89 -8.30
C CYS A 235 -5.10 -4.94 -7.66
N VAL A 236 -4.42 -6.06 -7.80
CA VAL A 236 -3.02 -6.23 -7.38
C VAL A 236 -2.14 -5.90 -8.59
N PRO A 237 -1.38 -4.78 -8.57
CA PRO A 237 -0.43 -4.47 -9.63
C PRO A 237 0.88 -5.25 -9.43
N ALA A 238 1.90 -5.00 -10.25
CA ALA A 238 3.23 -5.57 -10.02
C ALA A 238 4.33 -4.74 -10.69
N PHE A 239 5.50 -4.68 -10.07
CA PHE A 239 6.72 -4.04 -10.55
C PHE A 239 7.31 -4.83 -11.72
N LYS A 240 7.46 -4.20 -12.89
CA LYS A 240 8.14 -4.80 -14.06
C LYS A 240 7.63 -6.22 -14.43
N ALA A 241 6.34 -6.48 -14.28
CA ALA A 241 5.73 -7.80 -14.47
C ALA A 241 4.94 -7.95 -15.77
N TYR A 242 4.60 -6.85 -16.44
CA TYR A 242 3.68 -6.84 -17.56
C TYR A 242 4.29 -6.16 -18.78
N GLU A 243 4.63 -6.90 -19.84
CA GLU A 243 5.20 -6.32 -21.09
C GLU A 243 4.34 -5.18 -21.67
N GLY A 244 3.02 -5.28 -21.52
CA GLY A 244 2.07 -4.28 -22.00
C GLY A 244 2.18 -2.92 -21.30
N SER A 245 2.89 -2.80 -20.18
CA SER A 245 3.04 -1.55 -19.42
C SER A 245 3.82 -0.48 -20.18
N ALA A 246 4.70 -0.88 -21.11
CA ALA A 246 5.49 0.05 -21.93
C ALA A 246 4.64 1.02 -22.76
N LYS A 247 3.42 0.62 -23.13
CA LYS A 247 2.46 1.48 -23.86
C LYS A 247 1.97 2.66 -23.03
N PHE A 248 2.19 2.61 -21.72
CA PHE A 248 1.75 3.58 -20.72
C PHE A 248 2.94 4.13 -19.91
N GLY A 249 4.19 3.91 -20.37
CA GLY A 249 5.40 4.33 -19.65
C GLY A 249 5.63 3.62 -18.32
N GLY A 250 5.03 2.44 -18.12
CA GLY A 250 5.08 1.69 -16.86
C GLY A 250 6.06 0.51 -16.86
N GLU A 251 6.98 0.40 -17.81
CA GLU A 251 7.93 -0.72 -17.94
C GLU A 251 9.02 -0.76 -16.86
N ASP A 252 9.27 0.37 -16.21
CA ASP A 252 10.24 0.53 -15.11
C ASP A 252 9.55 0.76 -13.76
N ALA A 253 8.24 0.51 -13.68
CA ALA A 253 7.38 0.93 -12.59
C ALA A 253 6.46 -0.21 -12.11
N VAL A 254 5.69 0.06 -11.07
CA VAL A 254 4.58 -0.80 -10.64
C VAL A 254 3.37 -0.47 -11.49
N TYR A 255 2.89 -1.42 -12.29
CA TYR A 255 1.83 -1.19 -13.26
C TYR A 255 0.57 -1.98 -12.91
N CYS A 256 -0.58 -1.30 -12.91
CA CYS A 256 -1.89 -1.90 -12.71
C CYS A 256 -2.64 -2.07 -14.03
N GLN A 257 -2.73 -3.29 -14.56
CA GLN A 257 -3.36 -3.57 -15.86
C GLN A 257 -4.86 -3.23 -15.92
N CYS A 258 -5.57 -3.24 -14.78
CA CYS A 258 -7.02 -3.07 -14.75
C CYS A 258 -7.49 -1.74 -15.35
N HIS A 259 -6.80 -0.65 -15.00
CA HIS A 259 -7.14 0.70 -15.46
C HIS A 259 -5.90 1.56 -15.72
N GLN A 260 -4.74 0.92 -15.93
CA GLN A 260 -3.51 1.56 -16.41
C GLN A 260 -2.89 2.57 -15.43
N SER A 261 -3.04 2.35 -14.12
CA SER A 261 -2.34 3.15 -13.11
C SER A 261 -0.87 2.76 -13.01
N VAL A 262 0.00 3.76 -12.90
CA VAL A 262 1.45 3.59 -12.78
C VAL A 262 1.91 4.15 -11.43
N TYR A 263 2.79 3.42 -10.74
CA TYR A 263 3.39 3.87 -9.49
C TYR A 263 4.91 3.74 -9.55
N ASP A 264 5.61 4.78 -9.12
CA ASP A 264 7.07 4.79 -9.04
C ASP A 264 7.51 4.34 -7.63
N PRO A 265 8.10 3.14 -7.47
CA PRO A 265 8.58 2.68 -6.17
C PRO A 265 9.81 3.44 -5.66
N HIS A 266 10.47 4.21 -6.53
CA HIS A 266 11.64 5.04 -6.20
C HIS A 266 11.26 6.51 -5.94
N SER A 267 9.97 6.83 -5.85
CA SER A 267 9.46 8.11 -5.36
C SER A 267 8.53 7.89 -4.17
N ILE A 268 8.93 8.36 -2.99
CA ILE A 268 8.18 8.16 -1.74
C ILE A 268 7.51 9.45 -1.31
N VAL A 269 6.19 9.42 -1.21
CA VAL A 269 5.37 10.60 -0.90
C VAL A 269 4.60 10.41 0.40
N ARG A 270 4.55 11.49 1.20
CA ARG A 270 3.62 11.57 2.33
C ARG A 270 2.24 12.00 1.84
N LYS A 271 1.21 11.23 2.16
CA LYS A 271 -0.17 11.48 1.75
C LYS A 271 -1.12 11.28 2.93
N SER A 272 -2.38 11.62 2.69
CA SER A 272 -3.48 11.30 3.61
C SER A 272 -4.71 10.80 2.87
N PHE A 273 -5.45 9.89 3.49
CA PHE A 273 -6.76 9.46 3.00
C PHE A 273 -7.68 9.16 4.18
N VAL A 274 -8.96 8.93 3.88
CA VAL A 274 -9.91 8.43 4.88
C VAL A 274 -9.83 6.91 4.87
N ALA A 275 -9.16 6.34 5.87
CA ALA A 275 -9.12 4.92 6.14
C ALA A 275 -10.53 4.40 6.45
N LEU A 276 -10.84 3.22 5.91
CA LEU A 276 -12.12 2.56 6.14
C LEU A 276 -12.09 1.87 7.51
N PRO A 277 -13.14 2.00 8.34
CA PRO A 277 -13.17 1.27 9.60
C PRO A 277 -13.22 -0.24 9.33
N ARG A 278 -12.58 -1.02 10.22
CA ARG A 278 -12.76 -2.49 10.23
C ARG A 278 -14.19 -2.81 10.70
N PRO A 279 -14.94 -3.69 10.00
CA PRO A 279 -16.27 -4.09 10.45
C PRO A 279 -16.25 -4.64 11.88
N GLU A 280 -17.30 -4.34 12.65
CA GLU A 280 -17.53 -4.99 13.95
C GLU A 280 -17.91 -6.46 13.72
N SER A 281 -17.35 -7.36 14.52
CA SER A 281 -17.66 -8.80 14.52
C SER A 281 -18.92 -9.13 15.31
#